data_AF-A0A9D4HQQ7-F1
#
_entry.id   AF-A0A9D4HQQ7-F1
#
_cell.length_a   1.000
_cell.length_b   1.000
_cell.length_c   1.000
_cell.angle_alpha   90.00
_cell.angle_beta   90.00
_cell.angle_gamma   90.00
#
_symmetry.space_group_name_H-M   'P 1'
#
loop_
_entity.id
_entity.type
_entity.pdbx_description
1 polymer ?
#
loop_
_entity_poly.entity_id
_entity_poly.type
_entity_poly.pdbx_seq_one_letter_code
_entity_poly.pdbx_strand_id
1 'polypeptide(L)'
;MNMVVSFAFVLAASLAVVWAAECSSDADCPGGCCYSNNVNPHGKCYSVSNDTQPCHLPNHQVNHMLYPCGCASGLTCDAIHFDPSLPDPIHDAEMLLLGHGYGLCTSTPGTIFG
;
A
#
# COMPACT_ATOMS: atom_id res chain seq x y z
N MET A 1 -24.34 43.69 -31.56
CA MET A 1 -23.35 42.59 -31.66
C MET A 1 -22.82 42.36 -30.26
N ASN A 2 -23.44 41.44 -29.51
CA ASN A 2 -23.10 41.19 -28.11
C ASN A 2 -22.07 40.06 -28.03
N MET A 3 -20.81 40.42 -27.79
CA MET A 3 -19.72 39.49 -27.52
C MET A 3 -19.83 38.97 -26.07
N VAL A 4 -20.53 37.86 -25.88
CA VAL A 4 -20.53 37.07 -24.64
C VAL A 4 -19.91 35.72 -24.91
N VAL A 5 -18.60 35.66 -25.17
CA VAL A 5 -17.84 34.40 -25.15
C VAL A 5 -16.37 34.70 -24.79
N SER A 6 -16.06 35.00 -23.53
CA SER A 6 -14.67 34.98 -23.02
C SER A 6 -14.65 34.90 -21.51
N PHE A 7 -15.20 33.82 -20.94
CA PHE A 7 -15.07 33.48 -19.52
C PHE A 7 -15.21 31.96 -19.38
N ALA A 8 -14.25 31.16 -19.87
CA ALA A 8 -14.30 29.71 -19.63
C ALA A 8 -13.01 28.90 -19.90
N PHE A 9 -11.80 29.47 -19.88
CA PHE A 9 -10.60 28.69 -20.29
C PHE A 9 -9.36 28.82 -19.40
N VAL A 10 -9.51 29.10 -18.09
CA VAL A 10 -8.34 29.16 -17.17
C VAL A 10 -8.50 28.33 -15.89
N LEU A 11 -9.62 27.64 -15.69
CA LEU A 11 -9.94 26.98 -14.40
C LEU A 11 -10.46 25.55 -14.61
N ALA A 12 -9.61 24.62 -15.05
CA ALA A 12 -9.90 23.18 -14.95
C ALA A 12 -8.70 22.23 -15.17
N ALA A 13 -7.45 22.71 -15.16
CA ALA A 13 -6.29 21.82 -15.37
C ALA A 13 -5.73 21.23 -14.05
N SER A 14 -6.56 21.12 -13.01
CA SER A 14 -6.12 20.74 -11.65
C SER A 14 -6.58 19.36 -11.21
N LEU A 15 -6.88 18.43 -12.12
CA LEU A 15 -7.28 17.08 -11.74
C LEU A 15 -6.76 16.05 -12.74
N ALA A 16 -5.96 15.12 -12.22
CA ALA A 16 -5.71 13.79 -12.75
C ALA A 16 -4.64 13.59 -13.83
N VAL A 17 -3.37 13.88 -13.49
CA VAL A 17 -2.22 13.03 -13.83
C VAL A 17 -1.28 13.21 -12.63
N VAL A 18 -0.87 12.21 -11.85
CA VAL A 18 0.08 11.16 -12.23
C VAL A 18 -0.01 10.01 -11.22
N TRP A 19 -0.54 8.83 -11.60
CA TRP A 19 -0.42 7.60 -10.77
C TRP A 19 0.92 6.88 -11.02
N ALA A 20 1.92 7.68 -11.39
CA ALA A 20 3.31 7.32 -11.60
C ALA A 20 4.19 8.57 -11.36
N ALA A 21 3.82 9.39 -10.38
CA ALA A 21 4.62 10.54 -9.99
C ALA A 21 5.95 10.03 -9.43
N GLU A 22 7.04 10.53 -9.99
CA GLU A 22 8.34 10.51 -9.35
C GLU A 22 8.20 11.23 -8.01
N CYS A 23 8.76 10.67 -6.96
CA CYS A 23 8.65 11.24 -5.62
C CYS A 23 10.03 11.35 -4.99
N SER A 24 10.26 12.43 -4.24
CA SER A 24 11.49 12.58 -3.45
C SER A 24 11.24 12.28 -1.98
N SER A 25 9.99 12.36 -1.53
CA SER A 25 9.57 12.15 -0.15
C SER A 25 8.11 11.67 -0.07
N ASP A 26 7.71 11.12 1.08
CA ASP A 26 6.33 10.68 1.32
C ASP A 26 5.31 11.82 1.22
N ALA A 27 5.74 13.07 1.43
CA ALA A 27 4.89 14.25 1.30
C ALA A 27 4.44 14.51 -0.15
N ASP A 28 5.19 14.01 -1.13
CA ASP A 28 4.85 14.10 -2.55
C ASP A 28 3.74 13.08 -2.93
N CYS A 29 3.44 12.12 -2.06
CA CYS A 29 2.52 11.01 -2.30
C CYS A 29 1.28 11.10 -1.38
N PRO A 30 0.24 11.87 -1.73
CA PRO A 30 -0.97 11.95 -0.93
C PRO A 30 -1.67 10.59 -0.87
N GLY A 31 -1.80 10.02 0.33
CA GLY A 31 -2.40 8.69 0.56
C GLY A 31 -1.46 7.52 0.24
N GLY A 32 -0.16 7.78 0.18
CA GLY A 32 0.85 6.79 -0.18
C GLY A 32 2.17 7.00 0.56
N CYS A 33 3.18 6.29 0.09
CA CYS A 33 4.57 6.51 0.46
C CYS A 33 5.43 6.59 -0.79
N CYS A 34 6.58 7.22 -0.66
CA CYS A 34 7.57 7.27 -1.69
C CYS A 34 8.56 6.11 -1.53
N TYR A 35 8.64 5.26 -2.55
CA TYR A 35 9.58 4.14 -2.53
C TYR A 35 10.53 4.18 -3.71
N SER A 36 11.83 4.20 -3.39
CA SER A 36 12.93 4.15 -4.35
C SER A 36 13.60 2.78 -4.27
N ASN A 37 13.81 2.15 -5.41
CA ASN A 37 14.55 0.88 -5.50
C ASN A 37 15.55 0.92 -6.66
N ASN A 38 16.31 -0.15 -6.85
CA ASN A 38 17.32 -0.24 -7.91
C ASN A 38 16.73 -0.10 -9.34
N VAL A 39 15.42 -0.33 -9.51
CA VAL A 39 14.72 -0.20 -10.80
C VAL A 39 14.18 1.22 -11.00
N ASN A 40 13.75 1.88 -9.93
CA ASN A 40 13.22 3.24 -9.91
C ASN A 40 14.03 4.08 -8.90
N PRO A 41 15.24 4.53 -9.28
CA PRO A 41 16.12 5.29 -8.38
C PRO A 41 15.56 6.67 -8.02
N HIS A 42 14.69 7.22 -8.86
CA HIS A 42 14.02 8.51 -8.65
C HIS A 42 12.81 8.45 -7.71
N GLY A 43 12.50 7.26 -7.15
CA GLY A 43 11.33 7.07 -6.30
C GLY A 43 10.03 7.04 -7.09
N LYS A 44 9.11 6.18 -6.67
CA LYS A 44 7.73 6.19 -7.17
C LYS A 44 6.77 6.20 -6.00
N CYS A 45 5.66 6.92 -6.16
CA CYS A 45 4.57 6.83 -5.21
C CYS A 45 3.90 5.46 -5.30
N TYR A 46 3.73 4.82 -4.15
CA TYR A 46 2.90 3.62 -3.98
C TYR A 46 1.78 3.96 -2.98
N SER A 47 0.63 3.30 -3.13
CA SER A 47 -0.48 3.44 -2.19
C SER A 47 -0.20 2.69 -0.90
N VAL A 48 -0.66 3.23 0.23
CA VAL A 48 -0.70 2.47 1.49
C VAL A 48 -1.68 1.29 1.40
N SER A 49 -1.43 0.26 2.21
CA SER A 49 -2.33 -0.89 2.33
C SER A 49 -3.46 -0.60 3.33
N ASN A 50 -4.70 -0.77 2.90
CA ASN A 50 -5.91 -0.63 3.72
C ASN A 50 -6.16 -1.87 4.58
N ASP A 51 -7.22 -1.84 5.39
CA ASP A 51 -7.64 -2.97 6.22
C ASP A 51 -7.83 -4.23 5.37
N THR A 52 -7.34 -5.37 5.85
CA THR A 52 -7.27 -6.67 5.16
C THR A 52 -6.38 -6.72 3.90
N GLN A 53 -5.66 -5.65 3.56
CA GLN A 53 -4.68 -5.70 2.47
C GLN A 53 -3.32 -6.23 2.96
N PRO A 54 -2.55 -6.89 2.06
CA PRO A 54 -1.24 -7.41 2.39
C PRO A 54 -0.25 -6.29 2.74
N CYS A 55 0.64 -6.59 3.67
CA CYS A 55 1.72 -5.72 4.11
C CYS A 55 2.98 -6.54 4.38
N HIS A 56 4.10 -5.84 4.54
CA HIS A 56 5.35 -6.46 4.95
C HIS A 56 5.58 -6.33 6.44
N LEU A 57 5.83 -7.46 7.09
CA LEU A 57 6.14 -7.53 8.50
C LEU A 57 7.46 -6.80 8.78
N PRO A 58 7.50 -5.90 9.79
CA PRO A 58 8.75 -5.29 10.20
C PRO A 58 9.69 -6.40 10.67
N ASN A 59 10.97 -6.31 10.27
CA ASN A 59 12.04 -7.27 10.62
C ASN A 59 12.11 -8.57 9.79
N HIS A 60 11.35 -8.71 8.70
CA HIS A 60 11.55 -9.81 7.74
C HIS A 60 12.28 -9.35 6.47
N GLN A 61 13.18 -10.19 5.97
CA GLN A 61 13.85 -9.97 4.68
C GLN A 61 12.89 -10.32 3.55
N VAL A 62 12.28 -9.31 2.94
CA VAL A 62 11.53 -9.51 1.70
C VAL A 62 12.41 -9.27 0.49
N ASN A 63 12.64 -10.35 -0.27
CA ASN A 63 13.36 -10.30 -1.53
C ASN A 63 12.59 -9.53 -2.62
N HIS A 64 11.27 -9.39 -2.49
CA HIS A 64 10.43 -8.61 -3.40
C HIS A 64 9.42 -7.78 -2.61
N MET A 65 9.72 -6.49 -2.45
CA MET A 65 8.81 -5.53 -1.83
C MET A 65 7.70 -5.14 -2.83
N LEU A 66 6.69 -6.00 -2.98
CA LEU A 66 5.51 -5.72 -3.81
C LEU A 66 4.65 -4.58 -3.24
N TYR A 67 4.59 -4.53 -1.90
CA TYR A 67 3.90 -3.51 -1.10
C TYR A 67 4.96 -2.74 -0.31
N PRO A 68 5.64 -1.78 -0.93
CA PRO A 68 6.70 -1.02 -0.26
C PRO A 68 6.15 -0.06 0.80
N CYS A 69 4.89 0.36 0.66
CA CYS A 69 4.22 1.14 1.68
C CYS A 69 3.67 0.24 2.78
N GLY A 70 3.74 0.74 4.01
CA GLY A 70 3.05 0.15 5.14
C GLY A 70 1.53 0.32 5.07
N CYS A 71 0.90 0.04 6.20
CA CYS A 71 -0.54 0.17 6.34
C CYS A 71 -0.99 1.64 6.43
N ALA A 72 -2.25 1.89 6.06
CA ALA A 72 -2.89 3.17 6.26
C ALA A 72 -2.89 3.57 7.74
N SER A 73 -3.01 4.88 8.01
CA SER A 73 -2.97 5.41 9.37
C SER A 73 -4.01 4.75 10.27
N GLY A 74 -3.58 4.28 11.45
CA GLY A 74 -4.44 3.58 12.41
C GLY A 74 -4.50 2.06 12.21
N LEU A 75 -3.80 1.51 11.22
CA LEU A 75 -3.65 0.08 11.00
C LEU A 75 -2.22 -0.36 11.33
N THR A 76 -2.08 -1.60 11.77
CA THR A 76 -0.79 -2.25 12.02
C THR A 76 -0.61 -3.42 11.07
N CYS A 77 0.60 -3.62 10.57
CA CYS A 77 0.91 -4.84 9.82
C CYS A 77 1.10 -5.99 10.80
N ASP A 78 0.19 -6.95 10.78
CA ASP A 78 0.19 -8.06 11.71
C ASP A 78 0.33 -9.42 11.00
N ALA A 79 0.83 -10.39 11.74
CA ALA A 79 0.94 -11.76 11.28
C ALA A 79 -0.44 -12.32 10.94
N ILE A 80 -0.52 -13.09 9.86
CA ILE A 80 -1.74 -13.82 9.53
C ILE A 80 -1.77 -15.04 10.44
N HIS A 81 -2.83 -15.20 11.22
CA HIS A 81 -3.06 -16.37 12.05
C HIS A 81 -4.37 -17.03 11.62
N PHE A 82 -4.32 -18.28 11.18
CA PHE A 82 -5.51 -19.03 10.81
C PHE A 82 -6.05 -19.85 11.99
N ASP A 83 -7.36 -20.10 12.01
CA ASP A 83 -7.97 -20.90 13.08
C ASP A 83 -7.40 -22.32 13.07
N PRO A 84 -6.89 -22.84 14.22
CA PRO A 84 -6.27 -24.17 14.32
C PRO A 84 -7.20 -25.33 13.96
N SER A 85 -8.52 -25.11 13.91
CA SER A 85 -9.51 -26.08 13.45
C SER A 85 -9.60 -26.19 11.92
N LEU A 86 -8.99 -25.26 11.18
CA LEU A 86 -8.91 -25.33 9.72
C LEU A 86 -7.95 -26.43 9.26
N PRO A 87 -8.14 -26.95 8.03
CA PRO A 87 -7.29 -28.02 7.50
C PRO A 87 -5.80 -27.61 7.42
N ASP A 88 -4.91 -28.57 7.67
CA ASP A 88 -3.44 -28.45 7.55
C ASP A 88 -2.92 -27.61 6.35
N PRO A 89 -3.45 -27.71 5.11
CA PRO A 89 -2.96 -26.89 4.01
C PRO A 89 -3.13 -25.38 4.20
N ILE A 90 -4.05 -24.94 5.07
CA ILE A 90 -4.21 -23.52 5.41
C ILE A 90 -3.11 -23.07 6.40
N HIS A 91 -2.75 -23.94 7.34
CA HIS A 91 -1.63 -23.70 8.27
C HIS A 91 -0.27 -23.71 7.56
N ASP A 92 -0.11 -24.55 6.54
CA ASP A 92 1.08 -24.52 5.68
C ASP A 92 1.20 -23.19 4.92
N ALA A 93 0.07 -22.63 4.48
CA ALA A 93 0.04 -21.31 3.84
C ALA A 93 0.41 -20.19 4.83
N GLU A 94 0.00 -20.29 6.10
CA GLU A 94 0.44 -19.39 7.17
C GLU A 94 1.97 -19.37 7.27
N MET A 95 2.57 -20.56 7.39
CA MET A 95 4.01 -20.71 7.56
C MET A 95 4.78 -20.17 6.37
N LEU A 96 4.27 -20.34 5.15
CA LEU A 96 4.86 -19.78 3.94
C LEU A 96 4.77 -18.25 3.93
N LEU A 97 3.60 -17.68 4.24
CA LEU A 97 3.39 -16.23 4.24
C LEU A 97 4.27 -15.55 5.30
N LEU A 98 4.32 -16.10 6.52
CA LEU A 98 5.19 -15.63 7.59
C LEU A 98 6.67 -15.81 7.27
N GLY A 99 7.05 -16.94 6.65
CA GLY A 99 8.43 -17.18 6.21
C GLY A 99 8.90 -16.16 5.17
N HIS A 100 7.98 -15.69 4.32
CA HIS A 100 8.24 -14.62 3.36
C HIS A 100 8.04 -13.21 3.93
N GLY A 101 7.67 -13.06 5.21
CA GLY A 101 7.48 -11.76 5.84
C GLY A 101 6.22 -11.02 5.42
N TYR A 102 5.19 -11.73 4.96
CA TYR A 102 3.90 -11.14 4.65
C TYR A 102 2.97 -11.16 5.86
N GLY A 103 2.24 -10.08 6.03
CA GLY A 103 1.17 -9.91 7.01
C GLY A 103 -0.06 -9.27 6.38
N LEU A 104 -1.04 -8.94 7.21
CA LEU A 104 -2.21 -8.15 6.83
C LEU A 104 -2.28 -6.88 7.66
N CYS A 105 -2.69 -5.80 7.01
CA CYS A 105 -3.05 -4.58 7.71
C CYS A 105 -4.36 -4.79 8.47
N THR A 106 -4.34 -4.56 9.77
CA THR A 106 -5.51 -4.67 10.62
C THR A 106 -5.51 -3.60 11.71
N SER A 107 -6.71 -3.22 12.15
CA SER A 107 -6.90 -2.40 13.35
C SER A 107 -6.91 -3.23 14.64
N THR A 108 -7.01 -4.56 14.52
CA THR A 108 -7.06 -5.53 15.63
C THR A 108 -5.96 -6.58 15.46
N PRO A 109 -4.72 -6.31 15.92
CA PRO A 109 -3.66 -7.30 15.90
C PRO A 109 -3.99 -8.51 16.78
N GLY A 110 -3.53 -9.70 16.39
CA GLY A 110 -3.82 -10.98 17.01
C GLY A 110 -5.17 -11.58 16.60
N THR A 111 -5.81 -11.06 15.55
CA THR A 111 -7.06 -11.62 15.04
C THR A 111 -6.78 -12.97 14.38
N ILE A 112 -7.52 -13.99 14.80
CA ILE A 112 -7.51 -15.31 14.18
C ILE A 112 -8.53 -15.28 13.03
N PHE A 113 -8.09 -15.64 11.83
CA PHE A 113 -8.90 -15.74 10.63
C PHE A 113 -9.41 -17.19 10.47
N GLY A 114 -10.72 -17.39 10.58
CA GLY A 114 -11.35 -18.70 10.41
C GLY A 114 -12.83 -18.68 10.69
#